data_AF-A0A5J4TH54-F1
#
_entry.id   AF-A0A5J4TH54-F1
#
_cell.length_a   1.000
_cell.length_b   1.000
_cell.length_c   1.000
_cell.angle_alpha   90.00
_cell.angle_beta   90.00
_cell.angle_gamma   90.00
#
_symmetry.space_group_name_H-M   'P 1'
#
loop_
_entity.id
_entity.type
_entity.pdbx_description
1 polymer ?
#
loop_
_entity_poly.entity_id
_entity_poly.type
_entity_poly.pdbx_seq_one_letter_code
_entity_poly.pdbx_strand_id
1 'polypeptide(L)'
;MQLNNLLLRFISATSSHGEIAIDALNQTWKMELPWIHPPIPLIPAILKKIREENIDTMIIALLWPGQIWYTELVNENAQSLIHVWSNEIQEP
;
A
#
# COMPACT_ATOMS: atom_id res chain seq x y z
N MET A 1 -2.27 9.27 16.91
CA MET A 1 -0.88 8.88 16.61
C MET A 1 -1.00 7.73 15.61
N GLN A 2 -0.48 7.78 14.39
CA GLN A 2 0.87 8.20 14.02
C GLN A 2 0.96 8.76 12.58
N LEU A 3 1.91 9.67 12.41
CA LEU A 3 2.36 10.28 11.17
C LEU A 3 3.01 9.24 10.24
N ASN A 4 2.39 8.96 9.09
CA ASN A 4 3.07 8.40 7.92
C ASN A 4 2.42 8.93 6.62
N ASN A 5 2.15 10.23 6.58
CA ASN A 5 1.59 10.88 5.40
C ASN A 5 2.76 11.44 4.59
N LEU A 6 3.25 10.64 3.65
CA LEU A 6 4.30 11.07 2.72
C LEU A 6 3.79 12.09 1.69
N LEU A 7 2.47 12.16 1.49
CA LEU A 7 1.80 13.03 0.53
C LEU A 7 0.84 13.99 1.23
N LEU A 8 0.69 15.19 0.64
CA LEU A 8 -0.19 16.26 1.12
C LEU A 8 -1.68 15.86 1.13
N ARG A 9 -2.08 14.93 0.26
CA ARG A 9 -3.43 14.36 0.21
C ARG A 9 -3.34 12.86 0.46
N PHE A 10 -4.07 12.40 1.47
CA PHE A 10 -4.08 10.98 1.84
C PHE A 10 -5.46 10.59 2.38
N ILE A 11 -5.75 9.30 2.28
CA ILE A 11 -6.96 8.68 2.84
C ILE A 11 -6.51 7.80 4.01
N SER A 12 -7.16 7.93 5.15
CA SER A 12 -6.82 7.17 6.36
C SER A 12 -7.83 6.06 6.63
N ALA A 13 -7.44 5.06 7.44
CA ALA A 13 -8.35 4.01 7.88
C ALA A 13 -9.34 4.49 8.96
N THR A 14 -8.96 5.51 9.74
CA THR A 14 -9.76 6.12 10.80
C THR A 14 -9.70 7.64 10.70
N SER A 15 -10.71 8.34 11.22
CA SER A 15 -10.66 9.80 11.29
C SER A 15 -9.41 10.28 12.04
N SER A 16 -8.70 11.21 11.43
CA SER A 16 -7.55 11.92 11.96
C SER A 16 -7.65 13.40 11.59
N HIS A 17 -6.55 14.14 11.58
CA HIS A 17 -6.56 15.53 11.11
C HIS A 17 -5.76 15.62 9.81
N GLY A 18 -6.42 16.06 8.74
CA GLY A 18 -5.78 16.34 7.44
C GLY A 18 -6.04 15.30 6.34
N GLU A 19 -6.78 14.22 6.60
CA GLU A 19 -7.20 13.31 5.53
C GLU A 19 -8.25 13.95 4.62
N ILE A 20 -8.24 13.59 3.33
CA ILE A 20 -9.27 14.02 2.37
C ILE A 20 -10.53 13.14 2.45
N ALA A 21 -10.39 11.92 2.95
CA ALA A 21 -11.45 10.96 3.18
C ALA A 21 -10.99 9.91 4.19
N ILE A 22 -11.96 9.15 4.70
CA ILE A 22 -11.72 7.98 5.56
C ILE A 22 -12.16 6.74 4.76
N ASP A 23 -11.52 5.61 5.07
CA ASP A 23 -11.78 4.30 4.47
C ASP A 23 -11.53 4.25 2.96
N ALA A 24 -10.26 4.04 2.61
CA ALA A 24 -9.82 4.00 1.22
C ALA A 24 -10.50 2.92 0.38
N LEU A 25 -10.98 1.82 0.98
CA LEU A 25 -11.63 0.74 0.24
C LEU A 25 -13.02 1.15 -0.26
N ASN A 26 -13.67 2.09 0.42
CA ASN A 26 -14.98 2.64 0.05
C ASN A 26 -14.91 3.87 -0.86
N GLN A 27 -13.71 4.40 -1.14
CA GLN A 27 -13.54 5.52 -2.07
C GLN A 27 -13.27 5.02 -3.49
N THR A 28 -13.64 5.81 -4.52
CA THR A 28 -13.29 5.52 -5.92
C THR A 28 -11.87 6.00 -6.22
N TRP A 29 -11.04 5.19 -6.89
CA TRP A 29 -9.62 5.47 -7.15
C TRP A 29 -9.33 5.98 -8.57
N LYS A 30 -10.38 6.24 -9.37
CA LYS A 30 -10.30 6.45 -10.83
C LYS A 30 -9.63 7.74 -11.35
N MET A 31 -9.20 8.67 -10.51
CA MET A 31 -8.74 9.99 -10.97
C MET A 31 -7.25 10.28 -10.71
N GLU A 32 -6.57 9.45 -9.92
CA GLU A 32 -5.16 9.68 -9.52
C GLU A 32 -4.41 8.34 -9.50
N LEU A 33 -3.08 8.36 -9.61
CA LEU A 33 -2.21 7.19 -9.39
C LEU A 33 -1.99 7.01 -7.89
N PRO A 34 -2.66 6.05 -7.22
CA PRO A 34 -2.57 5.95 -5.77
C PRO A 34 -1.17 5.47 -5.36
N TRP A 35 -0.66 6.07 -4.29
CA TRP A 35 0.51 5.55 -3.59
C TRP A 35 0.05 4.90 -2.29
N ILE A 36 0.12 3.57 -2.24
CA ILE A 36 -0.49 2.76 -1.18
C ILE A 36 0.61 2.15 -0.32
N HIS A 37 0.55 2.42 0.99
CA HIS A 37 1.37 1.74 2.00
C HIS A 37 0.45 1.00 2.97
N PRO A 38 -0.08 -0.17 2.56
CA PRO A 38 -1.17 -0.79 3.28
C PRO A 38 -0.71 -1.55 4.52
N PRO A 39 -1.54 -1.63 5.57
CA PRO A 39 -1.40 -2.66 6.58
C PRO A 39 -1.46 -4.04 5.93
N ILE A 40 -0.59 -4.96 6.36
CA ILE A 40 -0.50 -6.34 5.81
C ILE A 40 -1.86 -7.04 5.71
N PRO A 41 -2.76 -6.96 6.72
CA PRO A 41 -4.06 -7.64 6.64
C PRO A 41 -4.99 -7.12 5.53
N LEU A 42 -4.75 -5.91 5.02
CA LEU A 42 -5.60 -5.27 4.01
C LEU A 42 -5.10 -5.48 2.58
N ILE A 43 -3.90 -6.02 2.38
CA ILE A 43 -3.32 -6.23 1.04
C ILE A 43 -4.27 -7.01 0.12
N PRO A 44 -4.91 -8.13 0.53
CA PRO A 44 -5.81 -8.87 -0.36
C PRO A 44 -7.03 -8.05 -0.80
N ALA A 45 -7.60 -7.24 0.09
CA ALA A 45 -8.74 -6.38 -0.23
C ALA A 45 -8.36 -5.27 -1.21
N ILE A 46 -7.15 -4.74 -1.06
CA ILE A 46 -6.59 -3.71 -1.95
C ILE A 46 -6.32 -4.28 -3.34
N LEU A 47 -5.69 -5.46 -3.44
CA LEU A 47 -5.49 -6.16 -4.72
C LEU A 47 -6.80 -6.40 -5.44
N LYS A 48 -7.82 -6.90 -4.72
CA LYS A 48 -9.17 -7.09 -5.28
C LYS A 48 -9.71 -5.78 -5.88
N LYS A 49 -9.60 -4.67 -5.14
CA LYS A 49 -10.09 -3.37 -5.59
C LYS A 49 -9.35 -2.85 -6.83
N ILE A 50 -8.03 -3.03 -6.89
CA ILE A 50 -7.22 -2.65 -8.07
C ILE A 50 -7.68 -3.39 -9.31
N ARG A 51 -7.94 -4.71 -9.19
CA ARG A 51 -8.48 -5.53 -10.28
C ARG A 51 -9.88 -5.07 -10.70
N GLU A 52 -10.75 -4.79 -9.73
CA GLU A 52 -12.14 -4.38 -9.99
C GLU A 52 -12.23 -2.99 -10.62
N GLU A 53 -11.39 -2.05 -10.21
CA GLU A 53 -11.37 -0.68 -10.76
C GLU A 53 -10.47 -0.54 -11.98
N ASN A 54 -9.62 -1.53 -12.25
CA ASN A 54 -8.65 -1.57 -13.34
C ASN A 54 -7.81 -0.29 -13.41
N ILE A 55 -7.06 -0.04 -12.33
CA ILE A 55 -6.22 1.15 -12.19
C ILE A 55 -4.74 0.80 -12.09
N ASP A 56 -3.91 1.77 -12.44
CA ASP A 56 -2.48 1.74 -12.14
C ASP A 56 -2.22 2.33 -10.74
N THR A 57 -1.36 1.68 -9.96
CA THR A 57 -1.05 2.12 -8.59
C THR A 57 0.37 1.73 -8.20
N MET A 58 0.96 2.47 -7.26
CA MET A 58 2.24 2.11 -6.65
C MET A 58 1.99 1.58 -5.23
N ILE A 59 2.33 0.31 -4.98
CA ILE A 59 2.19 -0.32 -3.67
C ILE A 59 3.57 -0.49 -3.04
N ILE A 60 3.74 0.01 -1.83
CA ILE A 60 4.87 -0.33 -0.97
C ILE A 60 4.41 -1.42 -0.02
N ALA A 61 4.96 -2.62 -0.19
CA ALA A 61 4.71 -3.75 0.69
C ALA A 61 6.04 -4.30 1.22
N LEU A 62 5.99 -5.07 2.30
CA LEU A 62 7.15 -5.75 2.84
C LEU A 62 7.61 -6.87 1.89
N LEU A 63 8.91 -7.11 1.81
CA LEU A 63 9.48 -8.24 1.06
C LEU A 63 9.29 -9.54 1.88
N TRP A 64 8.21 -10.27 1.65
CA TRP A 64 7.92 -11.51 2.38
C TRP A 64 7.46 -12.67 1.48
N PRO A 65 8.40 -13.41 0.86
CA PRO A 65 8.12 -14.45 -0.13
C PRO A 65 7.26 -15.65 0.32
N GLY A 66 7.06 -15.82 1.63
CA GLY A 66 6.23 -16.89 2.19
C GLY A 66 4.73 -16.55 2.31
N GLN A 67 4.34 -15.31 2.00
CA GLN A 67 2.97 -14.85 2.13
C GLN A 67 2.21 -14.95 0.80
N ILE A 68 0.95 -15.37 0.84
CA ILE A 68 0.11 -15.53 -0.36
C ILE A 68 -0.01 -14.20 -1.12
N TRP A 69 -0.23 -13.09 -0.38
CA TRP A 69 -0.35 -11.75 -0.96
C TRP A 69 0.92 -11.28 -1.68
N TYR A 70 2.11 -11.82 -1.34
CA TYR A 70 3.34 -11.48 -2.04
C TYR A 70 3.35 -12.06 -3.45
N THR A 71 2.98 -13.33 -3.59
CA THR A 71 2.86 -13.97 -4.91
C THR A 71 1.81 -13.28 -5.77
N GLU A 72 0.68 -12.87 -5.18
CA GLU A 72 -0.35 -12.11 -5.89
C GLU A 72 0.17 -10.74 -6.37
N LEU A 73 0.87 -9.99 -5.50
CA LEU A 73 1.51 -8.73 -5.88
C LEU A 73 2.49 -8.93 -7.04
N VAL A 74 3.37 -9.93 -6.98
CA VAL A 74 4.36 -10.20 -8.04
C VAL A 74 3.69 -10.58 -9.35
N ASN A 75 2.60 -11.36 -9.31
CA ASN A 75 1.87 -11.79 -10.51
C ASN A 75 1.09 -10.64 -11.18
N GLU A 76 0.56 -9.70 -10.39
CA GLU A 76 -0.16 -8.54 -10.91
C GLU A 76 0.76 -7.42 -11.38
N ASN A 77 2.01 -7.43 -10.93
CA ASN A 77 2.89 -6.30 -11.12
C ASN A 77 3.53 -6.29 -12.52
N ALA A 78 3.40 -5.17 -13.22
CA ALA A 78 4.14 -4.91 -14.45
C ALA A 78 5.64 -4.66 -14.19
N GLN A 79 6.01 -4.06 -13.06
CA GLN A 79 7.39 -3.68 -12.71
C GLN A 79 7.64 -3.66 -11.19
N SER A 80 8.64 -4.39 -10.71
CA SER A 80 9.03 -4.36 -9.30
C SER A 80 10.37 -3.65 -9.08
N LEU A 81 10.45 -2.90 -7.98
CA LEU A 81 11.70 -2.37 -7.45
C LEU A 81 11.89 -2.93 -6.04
N ILE A 82 12.97 -3.69 -5.84
CA ILE A 82 13.32 -4.22 -4.53
C ILE A 82 14.28 -3.24 -3.86
N HIS A 83 13.79 -2.51 -2.86
CA HIS A 83 14.63 -1.66 -2.04
C HIS A 83 15.04 -2.44 -0.79
N VAL A 84 16.13 -3.21 -0.86
CA VAL A 84 16.72 -3.82 0.34
C VAL A 84 17.42 -2.73 1.14
N TRP A 85 16.85 -2.34 2.27
CA TRP A 85 17.59 -1.63 3.31
C TRP A 85 17.34 -2.25 4.68
N SER A 86 18.36 -2.94 5.17
CA SER A 86 18.57 -3.31 6.57
C SER A 86 20.08 -3.36 6.76
N ASN A 87 20.69 -2.21 6.99
CA ASN A 87 22.04 -2.19 7.53
C ASN A 87 21.99 -2.76 8.95
N GLU A 88 22.67 -3.89 9.12
CA GLU A 88 23.40 -4.33 10.30
C GLU A 88 22.74 -4.02 11.66
N ILE A 89 22.13 -5.05 12.24
CA ILE A 89 21.98 -5.14 13.69
C ILE A 89 23.41 -5.18 14.26
N GLN A 90 23.93 -4.05 14.75
CA GLN A 90 25.04 -4.08 15.68
C GLN A 90 24.50 -4.59 17.02
N GLU A 91 24.74 -5.86 17.30
CA GLU A 91 24.59 -6.38 18.66
C GLU A 91 25.69 -5.76 19.56
N PRO A 92 25.37 -5.45 20.83
CA PRO A 92 26.33 -4.88 21.79
C PRO A 92 27.41 -5.86 22.24
#